data_AF-A0A5J6QCK5-F1
#
_entry.id   AF-A0A5J6QCK5-F1
#
_cell.length_a   1.000
_cell.length_b   1.000
_cell.length_c   1.000
_cell.angle_alpha   90.00
_cell.angle_beta   90.00
_cell.angle_gamma   90.00
#
_symmetry.space_group_name_H-M   'P 1'
#
loop_
_entity.id
_entity.type
_entity.pdbx_description
1 polymer ?
#
loop_
_entity_poly.entity_id
_entity_poly.type
_entity_poly.pdbx_seq_one_letter_code
_entity_poly.pdbx_strand_id
1 'polypeptide(L)'
;MNKVRGFAVLTSLLALVGLIYLLASGSQAPVIQWPYEAFQGLVFTLAWVLGLPESISYLVAAFVVMIVLVVCFLIGHKFARCLFASAYK
;
A
#
# COMPACT_ATOMS: atom_id res chain seq x y z
N MET A 1 11.80 9.21 -20.28
CA MET A 1 11.99 8.91 -18.84
C MET A 1 10.79 9.26 -17.96
N ASN A 2 10.05 10.37 -18.19
CA ASN A 2 8.97 10.80 -17.27
C ASN A 2 7.71 9.92 -17.28
N LYS A 3 7.36 9.31 -18.43
CA LYS A 3 6.17 8.45 -18.56
C LYS A 3 6.23 7.20 -17.67
N VAL A 4 7.41 6.57 -17.54
CA VAL A 4 7.61 5.39 -16.69
C VAL A 4 7.48 5.75 -15.21
N ARG A 5 8.05 6.89 -14.78
CA ARG A 5 7.91 7.39 -13.42
C ARG A 5 6.46 7.72 -13.09
N GLY A 6 5.75 8.39 -14.00
CA GLY A 6 4.31 8.67 -13.83
C GLY A 6 3.49 7.40 -13.63
N PHE A 7 3.72 6.37 -14.45
CA PHE A 7 3.01 5.09 -14.33
C PHE A 7 3.35 4.34 -13.03
N ALA A 8 4.61 4.39 -12.58
CA ALA A 8 5.03 3.81 -11.31
C ALA A 8 4.39 4.50 -10.09
N VAL A 9 4.26 5.83 -10.12
CA VAL A 9 3.55 6.59 -9.07
C VAL A 9 2.06 6.24 -9.07
N LEU A 10 1.44 6.17 -10.25
CA LEU A 10 0.01 5.89 -10.39
C LEU A 10 -0.34 4.48 -9.92
N THR A 11 0.49 3.50 -10.24
CA THR A 11 0.36 2.13 -9.74
C THR A 11 0.58 2.03 -8.23
N SER A 12 1.53 2.78 -7.66
CA SER A 12 1.70 2.85 -6.20
C SER A 12 0.51 3.49 -5.47
N LEU A 13 -0.10 4.53 -6.07
CA LEU A 13 -1.32 5.15 -5.53
C LEU A 13 -2.51 4.19 -5.57
N LEU A 14 -2.70 3.50 -6.70
CA LEU A 14 -3.75 2.47 -6.81
C LEU A 14 -3.54 1.32 -5.82
N ALA A 15 -2.29 0.91 -5.58
CA ALA A 15 -1.98 -0.09 -4.57
C ALA A 15 -2.32 0.38 -3.16
N LEU A 16 -2.05 1.65 -2.82
CA LEU A 16 -2.42 2.22 -1.54
C LEU A 16 -3.93 2.24 -1.35
N VAL A 17 -4.69 2.70 -2.36
CA VAL A 17 -6.15 2.71 -2.33
C VAL A 17 -6.70 1.29 -2.24
N GLY A 18 -6.12 0.35 -2.99
CA GLY A 18 -6.49 -1.07 -2.95
C GLY A 18 -6.25 -1.70 -1.58
N LEU A 19 -5.13 -1.37 -0.93
CA LEU A 19 -4.83 -1.85 0.43
C LEU A 19 -5.84 -1.29 1.45
N ILE A 20 -6.15 0.01 1.38
CA ILE A 20 -7.15 0.65 2.25
C ILE A 20 -8.51 -0.01 2.02
N TYR A 21 -8.90 -0.21 0.77
CA TYR A 21 -10.17 -0.89 0.43
C TYR A 21 -10.20 -2.32 0.97
N LEU A 22 -9.12 -3.09 0.82
CA LEU A 22 -9.07 -4.47 1.28
C LEU A 22 -9.24 -4.58 2.80
N LEU A 23 -8.68 -3.64 3.56
CA LEU A 23 -8.83 -3.62 5.01
C LEU A 23 -10.12 -2.96 5.51
N ALA A 24 -10.64 -1.96 4.80
CA ALA A 24 -11.79 -1.16 5.25
C ALA A 24 -13.11 -1.46 4.52
N SER A 25 -13.13 -2.33 3.51
CA SER A 25 -14.34 -2.64 2.71
C SER A 25 -15.51 -3.22 3.52
N GLY A 26 -15.21 -3.86 4.66
CA GLY A 26 -16.23 -4.35 5.59
C GLY A 26 -16.70 -3.30 6.62
N SER A 27 -16.13 -2.10 6.62
CA SER A 27 -16.46 -1.08 7.61
C SER A 27 -17.75 -0.33 7.28
N GLN A 28 -18.53 -0.03 8.31
CA GLN A 28 -19.71 0.83 8.25
C GLN A 28 -19.33 2.33 8.27
N ALA A 29 -18.05 2.65 8.47
CA ALA A 29 -17.57 4.01 8.60
C ALA A 29 -17.58 4.77 7.27
N PRO A 30 -17.69 6.11 7.31
CA PRO A 30 -17.54 6.96 6.14
C PRO A 30 -16.19 6.76 5.44
N VAL A 31 -16.17 6.80 4.10
CA VAL A 31 -14.97 6.56 3.26
C VAL A 31 -13.78 7.43 3.64
N ILE A 32 -14.03 8.65 4.16
CA ILE A 32 -13.00 9.57 4.64
C ILE A 32 -12.21 9.01 5.84
N GLN A 33 -12.82 8.15 6.65
CA GLN A 33 -12.19 7.54 7.83
C GLN A 33 -11.52 6.19 7.52
N TRP A 34 -11.76 5.62 6.34
CA TRP A 34 -11.19 4.32 5.94
C TRP A 34 -9.66 4.24 6.02
N PRO A 35 -8.86 5.28 5.67
CA PRO A 35 -7.41 5.20 5.81
C PRO A 35 -6.98 5.02 7.27
N TYR A 36 -7.67 5.71 8.18
CA TYR A 36 -7.40 5.61 9.60
C TYR A 36 -7.82 4.24 10.15
N GLU A 37 -9.00 3.76 9.78
CA GLU A 37 -9.49 2.45 10.24
C GLU A 37 -8.67 1.28 9.68
N ALA A 38 -8.28 1.34 8.41
CA ALA A 38 -7.37 0.35 7.83
C ALA A 38 -6.04 0.35 8.58
N PHE A 39 -5.49 1.51 8.92
CA PHE A 39 -4.25 1.57 9.68
C PHE A 39 -4.41 0.98 11.09
N GLN A 40 -5.47 1.35 11.81
CA GLN A 40 -5.74 0.80 13.14
C GLN A 40 -6.01 -0.72 13.13
N GLY A 41 -6.75 -1.22 12.13
CA GLY A 41 -6.98 -2.65 11.94
C GLY A 41 -5.68 -3.42 11.65
N LEU A 42 -4.75 -2.80 10.93
CA LEU A 42 -3.42 -3.37 10.68
C LEU A 42 -2.57 -3.41 11.95
N VAL A 43 -2.57 -2.32 12.74
CA VAL A 43 -1.89 -2.26 14.05
C VAL A 43 -2.45 -3.32 14.99
N PHE A 44 -3.77 -3.45 15.06
CA PHE A 44 -4.45 -4.46 15.86
C PHE A 44 -4.07 -5.88 15.44
N THR A 45 -4.09 -6.16 14.13
CA THR A 45 -3.73 -7.49 13.60
C THR A 45 -2.28 -7.83 13.92
N LEU A 46 -1.36 -6.87 13.82
CA LEU A 46 0.04 -7.06 14.17
C LEU A 46 0.25 -7.26 15.67
N ALA A 47 -0.42 -6.46 16.51
CA ALA A 47 -0.39 -6.63 17.96
C ALA A 47 -0.93 -8.01 18.36
N TRP A 48 -2.00 -8.46 17.71
CA TRP A 48 -2.63 -9.74 17.95
C TRP A 48 -1.79 -10.93 17.46
N VAL A 49 -1.25 -10.88 16.25
CA VAL A 49 -0.44 -11.97 15.66
C VAL A 49 0.93 -12.09 16.34
N LEU A 50 1.59 -10.98 16.63
CA LEU A 50 2.96 -10.97 17.15
C LEU A 50 3.01 -10.85 18.67
N GLY A 51 1.89 -10.55 19.34
CA GLY A 51 1.84 -10.31 20.78
C GLY A 51 2.62 -9.07 21.22
N LEU A 52 2.81 -8.11 20.31
CA LEU A 52 3.63 -6.92 20.54
C LEU A 52 2.89 -5.87 21.38
N PRO A 53 3.61 -5.08 22.21
CA PRO A 53 3.06 -3.89 22.84
C PRO A 53 2.54 -2.91 21.79
N GLU A 54 1.44 -2.20 22.09
CA GLU A 54 0.78 -1.28 21.15
C GLU A 54 1.75 -0.29 20.50
N SER A 55 2.66 0.31 21.28
CA SER A 55 3.65 1.27 20.76
C SER A 55 4.56 0.69 19.67
N ILE A 56 4.97 -0.58 19.81
CA ILE A 56 5.83 -1.24 18.81
C ILE A 56 5.00 -1.64 17.59
N SER A 57 3.76 -2.09 17.79
CA SER A 57 2.84 -2.43 16.71
C SER A 57 2.55 -1.25 15.79
N TYR A 58 2.45 -0.02 16.32
CA TYR A 58 2.35 1.20 15.50
C TYR A 58 3.57 1.43 14.60
N LEU A 59 4.78 1.24 15.13
CA LEU A 59 6.00 1.36 14.33
C LEU A 59 6.06 0.29 13.24
N VAL A 60 5.78 -0.96 13.59
CA VAL A 60 5.79 -2.08 12.64
C VAL A 60 4.72 -1.88 11.55
N ALA A 61 3.52 -1.42 11.91
CA ALA A 61 2.46 -1.10 10.95
C ALA A 61 2.89 -0.03 9.94
N ALA A 62 3.54 1.04 10.41
CA ALA A 62 4.08 2.08 9.52
C ALA A 62 5.13 1.51 8.55
N PHE A 63 6.01 0.65 9.04
CA PHE A 63 6.99 -0.04 8.19
C PHE A 63 6.32 -0.96 7.16
N VAL A 64 5.28 -1.71 7.54
CA VAL A 64 4.53 -2.57 6.61
C VAL A 64 3.90 -1.75 5.49
N VAL A 65 3.23 -0.63 5.81
CA VAL A 65 2.64 0.24 4.79
C VAL A 65 3.72 0.81 3.86
N MET A 66 4.85 1.24 4.40
CA MET A 66 5.99 1.72 3.61
C MET A 66 6.56 0.64 2.69
N ILE A 67 6.71 -0.59 3.16
CA ILE A 67 7.18 -1.72 2.36
C ILE A 67 6.20 -2.01 1.23
N VAL A 68 4.89 -2.05 1.51
CA VAL A 68 3.86 -2.28 0.48
C VAL A 68 3.93 -1.20 -0.60
N LEU A 69 4.07 0.07 -0.22
CA LEU A 69 4.24 1.18 -1.17
C LEU A 69 5.48 1.01 -2.03
N VAL A 70 6.63 0.71 -1.43
CA VAL A 70 7.89 0.54 -2.16
C VAL A 70 7.82 -0.67 -3.10
N VAL A 71 7.30 -1.81 -2.63
CA VAL A 71 7.16 -3.03 -3.45
C VAL A 71 6.23 -2.77 -4.63
N CYS A 72 5.06 -2.16 -4.42
CA CYS A 72 4.15 -1.82 -5.51
C CYS A 72 4.76 -0.79 -6.48
N PHE A 73 5.50 0.20 -5.99
CA PHE A 73 6.23 1.13 -6.85
C PHE A 73 7.29 0.42 -7.70
N LEU A 74 8.06 -0.51 -7.13
CA LEU A 74 9.06 -1.28 -7.85
C LEU A 74 8.44 -2.21 -8.90
N ILE A 75 7.34 -2.88 -8.56
CA ILE A 75 6.57 -3.73 -9.49
C ILE A 75 6.02 -2.86 -10.62
N GLY A 76 5.36 -1.75 -10.30
CA GLY A 76 4.81 -0.81 -11.29
C GLY A 76 5.88 -0.23 -12.21
N HIS A 77 7.05 0.13 -11.66
CA HIS A 77 8.18 0.61 -12.44
C HIS A 77 8.76 -0.47 -13.36
N LYS A 78 8.91 -1.70 -12.86
CA LYS A 78 9.39 -2.83 -13.67
C LYS A 78 8.39 -3.18 -14.78
N PHE A 79 7.11 -3.20 -14.47
CA PHE A 79 6.04 -3.47 -15.43
C PHE A 79 5.96 -2.38 -16.51
N ALA A 80 6.03 -1.10 -16.12
CA ALA A 80 6.10 0.02 -17.04
C ALA A 80 7.34 -0.05 -17.95
N ARG A 81 8.51 -0.41 -17.41
CA ARG A 81 9.71 -0.62 -18.24
C ARG A 81 9.53 -1.73 -19.26
N CYS A 82 8.94 -2.87 -18.89
CA CYS A 82 8.67 -3.95 -19.85
C CYS A 82 7.67 -3.52 -20.94
N LEU A 83 6.58 -2.84 -20.57
CA LEU A 83 5.57 -2.34 -21.50
C LEU A 83 6.14 -1.32 -22.49
N PHE A 84 6.87 -0.32 -22.00
CA PHE A 84 7.46 0.72 -22.86
C PHE A 84 8.70 0.25 -23.62
N ALA A 85 9.42 -0.79 -23.14
CA ALA A 85 10.50 -1.43 -23.90
C ALA A 85 9.94 -2.29 -25.05
N SER A 86 8.76 -2.90 -24.87
CA SER A 86 8.11 -3.70 -25.91
C SER A 86 7.41 -2.86 -26.99
N ALA A 87 7.15 -1.57 -26.73
CA ALA A 87 6.54 -0.64 -27.69
C ALA A 87 7.52 -0.08 -28.75
N TYR A 88 8.78 -0.56 -28.76
CA TYR A 88 9.81 -0.21 -29.75
C TYR A 88 10.24 -1.44 -30.60
N LYS A 89 9.36 -2.43 -30.71
CA LYS A 89 9.42 -3.49 -31.73
C LYS A 89 8.24 -3.32 -32.66
#